data_AF-A0A7C7WX68-F1
#
_entry.id   AF-A0A7C7WX68-F1
#
_cell.length_a   1.000
_cell.length_b   1.000
_cell.length_c   1.000
_cell.angle_alpha   90.00
_cell.angle_beta   90.00
_cell.angle_gamma   90.00
#
_symmetry.space_group_name_H-M   'P 1'
#
loop_
_entity.id
_entity.type
_entity.pdbx_description
1 polymer ?
#
loop_
_entity_poly.entity_id
_entity_poly.type
_entity_poly.pdbx_seq_one_letter_code
_entity_poly.pdbx_strand_id
1 'polypeptide(L)'
;MPGKKPFEALILVSCLGLTAFVCMSNDATVNWLTAEDGIVEWSTALAFAAAALTCLWYARSQPQKPLRRCYLILWAMLTFVFLGEETSWFQRQLHFDTPELLAQNVQGETNLHNLPALTPKVVAGPTDLITSQGGFYIGFGLYFLCFPSVLQIGPLRRFAQAIAWPKVSPRFLLGVWLPIITTFVLATLISHGPSRDGLTELREMFFAIAIYLYCTLLPLLPSVSAGVTSVAGPTELPSNVQAIS
;
A
#
# COMPACT_ATOMS: atom_id res chain seq x y z
N MET A 1 23.00 11.38 8.85
CA MET A 1 22.23 11.67 10.08
C MET A 1 22.13 10.40 10.93
N PRO A 2 22.99 10.24 11.94
CA PRO A 2 22.90 9.17 12.94
C PRO A 2 21.89 9.57 14.03
N GLY A 3 20.90 8.71 14.35
CA GLY A 3 20.06 8.94 15.55
C GLY A 3 18.54 8.73 15.44
N LYS A 4 17.96 8.31 14.31
CA LYS A 4 16.53 7.92 14.31
C LYS A 4 16.41 6.47 14.80
N LYS A 5 15.91 6.28 16.03
CA LYS A 5 15.45 4.98 16.57
C LYS A 5 14.43 4.33 15.62
N PRO A 6 14.28 2.99 15.66
CA PRO A 6 13.90 2.22 14.49
C PRO A 6 12.38 2.05 14.44
N PHE A 7 11.64 3.13 14.16
CA PHE A 7 10.18 3.08 13.99
C PHE A 7 9.77 1.98 13.00
N GLU A 8 10.52 1.82 11.89
CA GLU A 8 10.37 0.72 10.93
C GLU A 8 10.56 -0.66 11.58
N ALA A 9 11.54 -0.84 12.47
CA ALA A 9 11.76 -2.12 13.15
C ALA A 9 10.72 -2.39 14.22
N LEU A 10 10.22 -1.35 14.91
CA LEU A 10 9.13 -1.50 15.86
C LEU A 10 7.87 -2.01 15.15
N ILE A 11 7.50 -1.39 14.03
CA ILE A 11 6.36 -1.83 13.21
C ILE A 11 6.56 -3.26 12.73
N LEU A 12 7.75 -3.58 12.20
CA LEU A 12 8.07 -4.93 11.77
C LEU A 12 7.90 -5.95 12.90
N VAL A 13 8.48 -5.68 14.08
CA VAL A 13 8.37 -6.54 15.26
C VAL A 13 6.92 -6.65 15.74
N SER A 14 6.15 -5.56 15.73
CA SER A 14 4.74 -5.58 16.07
C SER A 14 3.91 -6.44 15.11
N CYS A 15 4.14 -6.32 13.80
CA CYS A 15 3.43 -7.13 12.80
C CYS A 15 3.77 -8.62 12.92
N LEU A 16 5.06 -8.94 13.10
CA LEU A 16 5.49 -10.33 13.32
C LEU A 16 4.99 -10.89 14.65
N GLY A 17 4.93 -10.05 15.69
CA GLY A 17 4.37 -10.40 16.99
C GLY A 17 2.87 -10.71 16.92
N LEU A 18 2.09 -9.89 16.21
CA LEU A 18 0.67 -10.15 15.96
C LEU A 18 0.44 -11.42 15.14
N THR A 19 1.29 -11.65 14.13
CA THR A 19 1.27 -12.89 13.33
C THR A 19 1.49 -14.11 14.22
N ALA A 20 2.52 -14.08 15.08
CA ALA A 20 2.80 -15.16 16.02
C ALA A 20 1.65 -15.35 17.02
N PHE A 21 1.08 -14.25 17.54
CA PHE A 21 -0.06 -14.28 18.45
C PHE A 21 -1.27 -15.00 17.84
N VAL A 22 -1.64 -14.70 16.58
CA VAL A 22 -2.74 -15.39 15.89
C VAL A 22 -2.45 -16.88 15.70
N CYS A 23 -1.23 -17.25 15.31
CA CYS A 23 -0.85 -18.66 15.16
C CYS A 23 -0.85 -19.47 16.47
N MET A 24 -0.67 -18.80 17.61
CA MET A 24 -0.58 -19.45 18.93
C MET A 24 -1.89 -19.35 19.73
N SER A 25 -2.87 -18.58 19.25
CA SER A 25 -4.15 -18.37 19.91
C SER A 25 -5.13 -19.49 19.56
N ASN A 26 -6.11 -19.71 20.43
CA ASN A 26 -7.22 -20.61 20.14
C ASN A 26 -8.22 -19.97 19.15
N ASP A 27 -9.04 -20.81 18.52
CA ASP A 27 -10.03 -20.41 17.52
C ASP A 27 -11.00 -19.33 18.01
N ALA A 28 -11.44 -19.40 19.27
CA ALA A 28 -12.37 -18.41 19.81
C ALA A 28 -11.74 -17.02 19.90
N THR A 29 -10.46 -16.94 20.31
CA THR A 29 -9.70 -15.69 20.34
C THR A 29 -9.48 -15.13 18.94
N VAL A 30 -9.12 -15.98 17.97
CA VAL A 30 -8.88 -15.54 16.59
C VAL A 30 -10.18 -15.02 15.97
N ASN A 31 -11.27 -15.79 16.07
CA ASN A 31 -12.57 -15.38 15.55
C ASN A 31 -13.07 -14.07 16.19
N TRP A 32 -12.85 -13.86 17.49
CA TRP A 32 -13.20 -12.60 18.14
C TRP A 32 -12.36 -11.42 17.63
N LEU A 33 -11.05 -11.64 17.42
CA LEU A 33 -10.12 -10.62 16.95
C LEU A 33 -10.46 -10.16 15.52
N THR A 34 -10.86 -11.12 14.68
CA THR A 34 -11.05 -10.94 13.24
C THR A 34 -12.52 -11.05 12.81
N ALA A 35 -13.45 -10.87 13.75
CA ALA A 35 -14.86 -10.76 13.43
C ALA A 35 -15.13 -9.49 12.61
N GLU A 36 -16.23 -9.50 11.86
CA GLU A 36 -16.86 -8.28 11.34
C GLU A 36 -17.12 -7.28 12.48
N ASP A 37 -16.88 -6.00 12.21
CA ASP A 37 -16.80 -4.90 13.17
C ASP A 37 -15.78 -5.15 14.32
N GLY A 38 -14.85 -6.07 14.11
CA GLY A 38 -13.80 -6.43 15.05
C GLY A 38 -12.62 -5.45 15.05
N ILE A 39 -11.67 -5.68 15.95
CA ILE A 39 -10.52 -4.78 16.12
C ILE A 39 -9.63 -4.73 14.88
N VAL A 40 -9.52 -5.83 14.12
CA VAL A 40 -8.70 -5.89 12.90
C VAL A 40 -9.33 -5.06 11.80
N GLU A 41 -10.60 -5.27 11.45
CA GLU A 41 -11.32 -4.48 10.43
C GLU A 41 -11.29 -2.98 10.77
N TRP A 42 -11.61 -2.60 12.01
CA TRP A 42 -11.54 -1.18 12.42
C TRP A 42 -10.12 -0.62 12.36
N SER A 43 -9.09 -1.43 12.64
CA SER A 43 -7.70 -0.98 12.50
C SER A 43 -7.31 -0.77 11.04
N THR A 44 -7.76 -1.65 10.14
CA THR A 44 -7.61 -1.52 8.69
C THR A 44 -8.30 -0.26 8.19
N ALA A 45 -9.58 -0.08 8.54
CA ALA A 45 -10.39 1.08 8.22
C ALA A 45 -9.74 2.39 8.72
N LEU A 46 -9.30 2.43 9.98
CA LEU A 46 -8.63 3.61 10.54
C LEU A 46 -7.32 3.94 9.82
N ALA A 47 -6.54 2.93 9.42
CA ALA A 47 -5.33 3.16 8.62
C ALA A 47 -5.65 3.78 7.26
N PHE A 48 -6.68 3.29 6.56
CA PHE A 48 -7.13 3.87 5.29
C PHE A 48 -7.71 5.29 5.45
N ALA A 49 -8.50 5.54 6.49
CA ALA A 49 -9.01 6.87 6.81
C ALA A 49 -7.87 7.85 7.10
N ALA A 50 -6.89 7.45 7.92
CA ALA A 50 -5.72 8.25 8.24
C ALA A 50 -4.86 8.55 7.02
N ALA A 51 -4.69 7.58 6.11
CA ALA A 51 -4.00 7.76 4.84
C ALA A 51 -4.73 8.79 3.96
N ALA A 52 -6.06 8.69 3.83
CA ALA A 52 -6.87 9.61 3.05
C ALA A 52 -6.75 11.06 3.55
N LEU A 53 -6.90 11.25 4.87
CA LEU A 53 -6.81 12.56 5.51
C LEU A 53 -5.41 13.16 5.38
N THR A 54 -4.36 12.34 5.54
CA THR A 54 -2.96 12.74 5.39
C THR A 54 -2.69 13.24 3.97
N CYS A 55 -3.12 12.49 2.95
CA CYS A 55 -2.97 12.88 1.55
C CYS A 55 -3.75 14.16 1.21
N LEU A 56 -4.98 14.32 1.70
CA LEU A 56 -5.76 15.55 1.54
C LEU A 56 -5.09 16.76 2.20
N TRP A 57 -4.53 16.57 3.39
CA TRP A 57 -3.80 17.62 4.10
C TRP A 57 -2.56 18.05 3.31
N TYR A 58 -1.77 17.09 2.79
CA TYR A 58 -0.62 17.39 1.93
C TYR A 58 -1.01 18.01 0.59
N ALA A 59 -2.15 17.63 0.01
CA ALA A 59 -2.62 18.20 -1.25
C ALA A 59 -2.98 19.69 -1.08
N ARG A 60 -3.57 20.05 0.07
CA ARG A 60 -3.92 21.44 0.41
C ARG A 60 -2.69 22.35 0.58
N SER A 61 -1.58 21.81 1.07
CA SER A 61 -0.34 22.59 1.28
C SER A 61 0.49 22.80 0.01
N GLN A 62 0.06 22.28 -1.15
CA GLN A 62 0.83 22.31 -2.40
C GLN A 62 0.08 22.91 -3.62
N PRO A 63 -0.49 24.13 -3.50
CA PRO A 63 -1.28 24.74 -4.58
C PRO A 63 -0.47 24.99 -5.86
N GLN A 64 0.84 25.22 -5.74
CA GLN A 64 1.72 25.55 -6.87
C GLN A 64 2.28 24.32 -7.61
N LYS A 65 1.89 23.09 -7.22
CA LYS A 65 2.39 21.84 -7.82
C LYS A 65 1.21 20.97 -8.29
N PRO A 66 0.54 21.31 -9.41
CA PRO A 66 -0.74 20.71 -9.79
C PRO A 66 -0.66 19.19 -10.00
N LEU A 67 0.42 18.69 -10.60
CA LEU A 67 0.60 17.25 -10.85
C LEU A 67 0.85 16.47 -9.55
N ARG A 68 1.68 17.00 -8.64
CA ARG A 68 1.86 16.40 -7.30
C ARG A 68 0.59 16.45 -6.47
N ARG A 69 -0.19 17.53 -6.57
CA ARG A 69 -1.49 17.66 -5.93
C ARG A 69 -2.49 16.64 -6.47
N CYS A 70 -2.55 16.46 -7.79
CA CYS A 70 -3.37 15.43 -8.42
C CYS A 70 -2.99 14.04 -7.91
N TYR A 71 -1.69 13.73 -7.88
CA TYR A 71 -1.18 12.48 -7.32
C TYR A 71 -1.61 12.23 -5.86
N LEU A 72 -1.54 13.25 -4.99
CA LEU A 72 -2.00 13.15 -3.61
C LEU A 72 -3.52 12.98 -3.50
N ILE A 73 -4.30 13.65 -4.35
CA ILE A 73 -5.76 13.50 -4.40
C ILE A 73 -6.13 12.09 -4.85
N LEU A 74 -5.44 11.53 -5.86
CA LEU A 74 -5.66 10.16 -6.30
C LEU A 74 -5.40 9.15 -5.18
N TRP A 75 -4.32 9.32 -4.43
CA TRP A 75 -4.07 8.51 -3.23
C TRP A 75 -5.16 8.65 -2.18
N ALA A 76 -5.62 9.89 -1.91
CA ALA A 76 -6.69 10.12 -0.95
C ALA A 76 -8.01 9.46 -1.37
N MET A 77 -8.36 9.54 -2.66
CA MET A 77 -9.54 8.87 -3.21
C MET A 77 -9.40 7.36 -3.13
N LEU A 78 -8.24 6.81 -3.51
CA LEU A 78 -7.98 5.38 -3.47
C LEU A 78 -8.14 4.81 -2.05
N THR A 79 -7.51 5.43 -1.05
CA THR A 79 -7.63 4.95 0.33
C THR A 79 -9.00 5.23 0.94
N PHE A 80 -9.71 6.27 0.49
CA PHE A 80 -11.11 6.47 0.88
C PHE A 80 -12.03 5.38 0.31
N VAL A 81 -11.80 4.94 -0.93
CA VAL A 81 -12.52 3.79 -1.49
C VAL A 81 -12.18 2.51 -0.71
N PHE A 82 -10.91 2.27 -0.37
CA PHE A 82 -10.54 1.11 0.44
C PHE A 82 -11.16 1.13 1.84
N LEU A 83 -11.27 2.30 2.48
CA LEU A 83 -12.04 2.46 3.71
C LEU A 83 -13.52 2.05 3.52
N GLY A 84 -14.13 2.52 2.43
CA GLY A 84 -15.50 2.17 2.09
C GLY A 84 -15.65 0.66 1.88
N GLU A 85 -14.82 0.06 1.03
CA GLU A 85 -14.85 -1.39 0.78
C GLU A 85 -14.67 -2.20 2.07
N GLU A 86 -13.67 -1.86 2.90
CA GLU A 86 -13.38 -2.55 4.17
C GLU A 86 -14.57 -2.51 5.15
N THR A 87 -15.28 -1.38 5.23
CA THR A 87 -16.36 -1.17 6.22
C THR A 87 -17.75 -1.38 5.63
N SER A 88 -17.83 -1.95 4.43
CA SER A 88 -19.10 -2.04 3.67
C SER A 88 -19.81 -0.69 3.56
N TRP A 89 -19.03 0.36 3.34
CA TRP A 89 -19.45 1.77 3.26
C TRP A 89 -20.26 2.21 4.49
N PHE A 90 -19.88 1.70 5.66
CA PHE A 90 -20.55 1.92 6.93
C PHE A 90 -22.03 1.47 6.96
N GLN A 91 -22.42 0.50 6.12
CA GLN A 91 -23.79 -0.01 6.03
C GLN A 91 -24.37 -0.39 7.40
N ARG A 92 -23.58 -1.12 8.20
CA ARG A 92 -24.00 -1.61 9.52
C ARG A 92 -24.19 -0.47 10.52
N GLN A 93 -23.35 0.56 10.45
CA GLN A 93 -23.40 1.72 11.37
C GLN A 93 -24.45 2.75 10.97
N LEU A 94 -24.72 2.89 9.67
CA LEU A 94 -25.70 3.84 9.14
C LEU A 94 -27.08 3.21 8.91
N HIS A 95 -27.21 1.89 9.11
CA HIS A 95 -28.45 1.12 9.05
C HIS A 95 -29.20 1.31 7.72
N PHE A 96 -28.50 1.27 6.60
CA PHE A 96 -29.11 1.24 5.27
C PHE A 96 -29.05 -0.15 4.65
N ASP A 97 -29.97 -0.44 3.74
CA ASP A 97 -30.05 -1.74 3.07
C ASP A 97 -29.03 -1.87 1.93
N THR A 98 -28.64 -3.10 1.63
CA THR A 98 -27.80 -3.41 0.47
C THR A 98 -28.48 -2.93 -0.82
N PRO A 99 -27.82 -2.11 -1.65
CA PRO A 99 -28.37 -1.69 -2.93
C PRO A 99 -28.69 -2.88 -3.84
N GLU A 100 -29.75 -2.79 -4.65
CA GLU A 100 -30.15 -3.85 -5.59
C GLU A 100 -29.01 -4.27 -6.55
N LEU A 101 -28.16 -3.31 -6.94
CA LEU A 101 -26.96 -3.55 -7.76
C LEU A 101 -25.95 -4.51 -7.10
N LEU A 102 -25.99 -4.65 -5.78
CA LEU A 102 -25.13 -5.52 -4.97
C LEU A 102 -25.91 -6.65 -4.30
N ALA A 103 -27.13 -6.95 -4.74
CA ALA A 103 -27.96 -8.01 -4.16
C ALA A 103 -27.33 -9.42 -4.23
N GLN A 104 -26.31 -9.62 -5.08
CA GLN A 104 -25.56 -10.87 -5.19
C GLN A 104 -24.40 -10.98 -4.19
N ASN A 105 -24.11 -9.93 -3.42
CA ASN A 105 -23.05 -9.94 -2.41
C ASN A 105 -23.28 -11.10 -1.42
N VAL A 106 -22.25 -11.91 -1.17
CA VAL A 106 -22.41 -13.16 -0.41
C VAL A 106 -22.70 -12.93 1.08
N GLN A 107 -22.44 -11.73 1.59
CA GLN A 107 -22.69 -11.30 2.97
C GLN A 107 -23.85 -10.30 3.10
N GLY A 108 -24.48 -9.93 1.98
CA GLY A 108 -25.52 -8.89 1.99
C GLY A 108 -24.93 -7.51 2.31
N GLU A 109 -23.75 -7.21 1.79
CA GLU A 109 -23.02 -5.99 2.09
C GLU A 109 -22.86 -5.06 0.89
N THR A 110 -22.68 -3.77 1.19
CA THR A 110 -22.47 -2.71 0.22
C THR A 110 -20.98 -2.61 -0.07
N ASN A 111 -20.37 -3.69 -0.56
CA ASN A 111 -18.99 -3.70 -1.03
C ASN A 111 -18.89 -4.54 -2.31
N LEU A 112 -17.83 -4.30 -3.08
CA LEU A 112 -17.53 -5.06 -4.29
C LEU A 112 -16.74 -6.32 -3.94
N HIS A 113 -15.88 -6.26 -2.93
CA HIS A 113 -14.98 -7.36 -2.65
C HIS A 113 -15.67 -8.65 -2.18
N ASN A 114 -16.96 -8.62 -1.78
CA ASN A 114 -17.78 -9.79 -1.42
C ASN A 114 -18.75 -10.22 -2.53
N LEU A 115 -18.63 -9.67 -3.74
CA LEU A 115 -19.37 -10.17 -4.91
C LEU A 115 -18.84 -11.56 -5.33
N PRO A 116 -19.70 -12.52 -5.72
CA PRO A 116 -19.29 -13.89 -6.10
C PRO A 116 -18.23 -13.96 -7.20
N ALA A 117 -18.24 -12.99 -8.13
CA ALA A 117 -17.23 -12.89 -9.19
C ALA A 117 -15.83 -12.52 -8.65
N LEU A 118 -15.78 -11.88 -7.48
CA LEU A 118 -14.58 -11.43 -6.79
C LEU A 118 -14.24 -12.29 -5.55
N THR A 119 -15.15 -13.17 -5.12
CA THR A 119 -14.98 -14.19 -4.05
C THR A 119 -15.18 -15.63 -4.57
N PRO A 120 -14.18 -16.24 -5.23
CA PRO A 120 -14.33 -17.60 -5.72
C PRO A 120 -14.45 -18.58 -4.55
N LYS A 121 -15.53 -19.38 -4.57
CA LYS A 121 -15.76 -20.46 -3.58
C LYS A 121 -14.92 -21.72 -3.80
N VAL A 122 -14.17 -21.81 -4.91
CA VAL A 122 -13.31 -22.95 -5.26
C VAL A 122 -11.94 -22.41 -5.66
N VAL A 123 -10.96 -22.59 -4.77
CA VAL A 123 -9.57 -22.17 -4.96
C VAL A 123 -8.81 -23.28 -5.68
N ALA A 124 -8.22 -22.97 -6.85
CA ALA A 124 -7.04 -23.63 -7.45
C ALA A 124 -6.92 -23.34 -8.97
N GLY A 125 -6.89 -22.06 -9.38
CA GLY A 125 -6.71 -21.74 -10.81
C GLY A 125 -6.31 -20.29 -11.10
N PRO A 126 -5.97 -19.96 -12.35
CA PRO A 126 -5.61 -18.59 -12.77
C PRO A 126 -6.69 -17.52 -12.52
N THR A 127 -7.90 -17.94 -12.15
CA THR A 127 -9.01 -17.08 -11.68
C THR A 127 -8.73 -16.39 -10.34
N ASP A 128 -7.76 -16.88 -9.54
CA ASP A 128 -7.36 -16.25 -8.27
C ASP A 128 -6.81 -14.82 -8.49
N LEU A 129 -6.28 -14.53 -9.69
CA LEU A 129 -5.78 -13.20 -10.07
C LEU A 129 -6.90 -12.18 -10.33
N ILE A 130 -8.14 -12.64 -10.57
CA ILE A 130 -9.31 -11.80 -10.87
C ILE A 130 -10.12 -11.49 -9.60
N THR A 131 -9.75 -12.09 -8.46
CA THR A 131 -10.36 -11.79 -7.15
C THR A 131 -10.03 -10.38 -6.70
N SER A 132 -10.86 -9.82 -5.81
CA SER A 132 -10.60 -8.54 -5.17
C SER A 132 -9.22 -8.53 -4.48
N GLN A 133 -8.92 -9.58 -3.71
CA GLN A 133 -7.63 -9.76 -3.04
C GLN A 133 -6.47 -9.94 -4.02
N GLY A 134 -6.63 -10.80 -5.03
CA GLY A 134 -5.59 -11.07 -6.04
C GLY A 134 -5.24 -9.82 -6.85
N GLY A 135 -6.26 -9.10 -7.33
CA GLY A 135 -6.09 -7.83 -8.03
C GLY A 135 -5.40 -6.79 -7.15
N PHE A 136 -5.76 -6.72 -5.87
CA PHE A 136 -5.09 -5.86 -4.90
C PHE A 136 -3.61 -6.25 -4.70
N TYR A 137 -3.29 -7.54 -4.51
CA TYR A 137 -1.91 -8.02 -4.34
C TYR A 137 -1.05 -7.71 -5.56
N ILE A 138 -1.58 -7.91 -6.77
CA ILE A 138 -0.90 -7.57 -8.02
C ILE A 138 -0.66 -6.05 -8.07
N GLY A 139 -1.70 -5.25 -7.87
CA GLY A 139 -1.60 -3.78 -7.91
C GLY A 139 -0.58 -3.25 -6.91
N PHE A 140 -0.63 -3.72 -5.67
CA PHE A 140 0.30 -3.36 -4.61
C PHE A 140 1.74 -3.78 -4.94
N GLY A 141 1.92 -5.03 -5.40
CA GLY A 141 3.21 -5.57 -5.83
C GLY A 141 3.83 -4.77 -6.97
N LEU A 142 3.06 -4.52 -8.03
CA LEU A 142 3.49 -3.72 -9.17
C LEU A 142 3.88 -2.30 -8.72
N TYR A 143 3.12 -1.69 -7.83
CA TYR A 143 3.36 -0.34 -7.34
C TYR A 143 4.68 -0.22 -6.55
N PHE A 144 4.94 -1.12 -5.60
CA PHE A 144 6.10 -1.01 -4.72
C PHE A 144 7.36 -1.69 -5.25
N LEU A 145 7.25 -2.70 -6.13
CA LEU A 145 8.39 -3.47 -6.63
C LEU A 145 8.74 -3.14 -8.08
N CYS A 146 7.75 -2.97 -8.97
CA CYS A 146 7.99 -2.81 -10.40
C CYS A 146 8.05 -1.34 -10.84
N PHE A 147 7.10 -0.52 -10.43
CA PHE A 147 7.02 0.90 -10.82
C PHE A 147 8.27 1.72 -10.48
N PRO A 148 8.97 1.53 -9.34
CA PRO A 148 10.21 2.26 -9.08
C PRO A 148 11.30 2.05 -10.14
N SER A 149 11.31 0.89 -10.82
CA SER A 149 12.22 0.57 -11.91
C SER A 149 11.69 1.09 -13.24
N VAL A 150 10.41 0.88 -13.54
CA VAL A 150 9.74 1.34 -14.77
C VAL A 150 9.80 2.88 -14.90
N LEU A 151 9.63 3.61 -13.80
CA LEU A 151 9.70 5.07 -13.76
C LEU A 151 11.11 5.64 -13.99
N GLN A 152 12.13 4.80 -14.17
CA GLN A 152 13.48 5.25 -14.56
C GLN A 152 13.65 5.41 -16.08
N ILE A 153 12.71 4.88 -16.87
CA ILE A 153 12.70 4.96 -18.34
C ILE A 153 12.39 6.40 -18.78
N GLY A 154 13.11 6.92 -19.79
CA GLY A 154 13.18 8.35 -20.16
C GLY A 154 11.87 9.15 -20.07
N PRO A 155 10.82 8.82 -20.86
CA PRO A 155 9.54 9.53 -20.80
C PRO A 155 8.84 9.44 -19.43
N LEU A 156 8.86 8.26 -18.81
CA LEU A 156 8.23 7.99 -17.52
C LEU A 156 8.97 8.67 -16.36
N ARG A 157 10.28 8.85 -16.49
CA ARG A 157 11.10 9.58 -15.52
C ARG A 157 10.71 11.05 -15.44
N ARG A 158 10.38 11.68 -16.58
CA ARG A 158 9.88 13.06 -16.60
C ARG A 158 8.54 13.18 -15.89
N PHE A 159 7.64 12.23 -16.12
CA PHE A 159 6.37 12.16 -15.41
C PHE A 159 6.58 11.95 -13.90
N ALA A 160 7.45 11.01 -13.51
CA ALA A 160 7.81 10.75 -12.12
C ALA A 160 8.38 11.99 -11.42
N GLN A 161 9.20 12.78 -12.11
CA GLN A 161 9.71 14.07 -11.60
C GLN A 161 8.57 15.07 -11.40
N ALA A 162 7.63 15.14 -12.33
CA ALA A 162 6.52 16.09 -12.32
C ALA A 162 5.53 15.84 -11.16
N ILE A 163 5.27 14.58 -10.82
CA ILE A 163 4.48 14.20 -9.63
C ILE A 163 5.32 14.15 -8.34
N ALA A 164 6.64 14.38 -8.45
CA ALA A 164 7.63 14.16 -7.39
C ALA A 164 7.52 12.77 -6.76
N TRP A 165 7.48 11.74 -7.59
CA TRP A 165 7.34 10.35 -7.18
C TRP A 165 8.37 10.01 -6.09
N PRO A 166 7.92 9.51 -4.94
CA PRO A 166 8.78 9.25 -3.80
C PRO A 166 9.58 7.96 -3.99
N LYS A 167 10.86 8.00 -3.64
CA LYS A 167 11.70 6.81 -3.59
C LYS A 167 11.64 6.18 -2.20
N VAL A 168 11.06 5.00 -2.12
CA VAL A 168 11.04 4.18 -0.90
C VAL A 168 12.42 3.56 -0.65
N SER A 169 12.81 3.44 0.62
CA SER A 169 14.07 2.83 1.00
C SER A 169 13.97 1.29 0.98
N PRO A 170 15.07 0.55 0.80
CA PRO A 170 15.07 -0.90 0.95
C PRO A 170 14.61 -1.37 2.34
N ARG A 171 14.85 -0.56 3.38
CA ARG A 171 14.40 -0.86 4.76
C ARG A 171 12.89 -0.77 4.89
N PHE A 172 12.27 0.25 4.29
CA PHE A 172 10.82 0.37 4.21
C PHE A 172 10.23 -0.85 3.48
N LEU A 173 10.80 -1.22 2.32
CA LEU A 173 10.35 -2.40 1.57
C LEU A 173 10.47 -3.68 2.39
N LEU A 174 11.56 -3.88 3.13
CA LEU A 174 11.71 -5.05 4.02
C LEU A 174 10.66 -5.04 5.14
N GLY A 175 10.43 -3.87 5.77
CA GLY A 175 9.43 -3.72 6.83
C GLY A 175 7.99 -3.99 6.37
N VAL A 176 7.68 -3.71 5.10
CA VAL A 176 6.38 -3.98 4.49
C VAL A 176 6.27 -5.44 4.05
N TRP A 177 7.22 -5.93 3.25
CA TRP A 177 7.08 -7.21 2.58
C TRP A 177 7.32 -8.41 3.50
N LEU A 178 8.15 -8.27 4.54
CA LEU A 178 8.46 -9.40 5.42
C LEU A 178 7.19 -9.91 6.15
N PRO A 179 6.39 -9.08 6.86
CA PRO A 179 5.15 -9.54 7.48
C PRO A 179 4.11 -10.06 6.48
N ILE A 180 3.99 -9.42 5.31
CA ILE A 180 3.05 -9.81 4.26
C ILE A 180 3.40 -11.20 3.72
N ILE A 181 4.67 -11.45 3.41
CA ILE A 181 5.13 -12.76 2.92
C ILE A 181 4.99 -13.80 4.03
N THR A 182 5.35 -13.47 5.27
CA THR A 182 5.21 -14.40 6.41
C THR A 182 3.76 -14.83 6.60
N THR A 183 2.81 -13.89 6.65
CA THR A 183 1.38 -14.22 6.79
C THR A 183 0.86 -15.02 5.59
N PHE A 184 1.27 -14.68 4.36
CA PHE A 184 0.90 -15.43 3.15
C PHE A 184 1.40 -16.88 3.19
N VAL A 185 2.69 -17.08 3.51
CA VAL A 185 3.29 -18.42 3.61
C VAL A 185 2.61 -19.23 4.71
N LEU A 186 2.43 -18.66 5.90
CA LEU A 186 1.76 -19.35 7.00
C LEU A 186 0.29 -19.68 6.69
N ALA A 187 -0.46 -18.78 6.06
CA ALA A 187 -1.83 -19.04 5.63
C ALA A 187 -1.93 -20.11 4.53
N THR A 188 -0.85 -20.31 3.75
CA THR A 188 -0.77 -21.40 2.76
C THR A 188 -0.45 -22.74 3.43
N LEU A 189 0.35 -22.73 4.50
CA LEU A 189 0.72 -23.93 5.25
C LEU A 189 -0.42 -24.39 6.19
N ILE A 190 -1.11 -23.46 6.82
CA ILE A 190 -2.30 -23.70 7.65
C ILE A 190 -3.48 -23.73 6.68
N SER A 191 -3.77 -24.90 6.11
CA SER A 191 -4.68 -25.01 4.97
C SER A 191 -6.13 -24.56 5.25
N HIS A 192 -6.62 -24.64 6.49
CA HIS A 192 -8.01 -24.34 6.85
C HIS A 192 -8.13 -23.87 8.32
N GLY A 193 -9.25 -23.22 8.64
CA GLY A 193 -9.66 -22.88 10.01
C GLY A 193 -9.38 -21.44 10.43
N PRO A 194 -9.83 -21.04 11.63
CA PRO A 194 -9.78 -19.66 12.11
C PRO A 194 -8.41 -19.01 12.03
N SER A 195 -7.33 -19.73 12.36
CA SER A 195 -5.96 -19.19 12.25
C SER A 195 -5.58 -18.83 10.81
N ARG A 196 -6.01 -19.59 9.80
CA ARG A 196 -5.75 -19.28 8.39
C ARG A 196 -6.48 -18.01 7.97
N ASP A 197 -7.75 -17.89 8.36
CA ASP A 197 -8.58 -16.74 8.03
C ASP A 197 -8.05 -15.50 8.76
N GLY A 198 -7.74 -15.62 10.05
CA GLY A 198 -7.14 -14.53 10.82
C GLY A 198 -5.78 -14.07 10.29
N LEU A 199 -4.96 -14.96 9.70
CA LEU A 199 -3.73 -14.57 9.00
C LEU A 199 -4.01 -13.80 7.69
N THR A 200 -5.13 -14.07 7.04
CA THR A 200 -5.57 -13.33 5.85
C THR A 200 -6.07 -11.94 6.25
N GLU A 201 -6.89 -11.84 7.28
CA GLU A 201 -7.37 -10.58 7.86
C GLU A 201 -6.21 -9.70 8.36
N LEU A 202 -5.26 -10.27 9.10
CA LEU A 202 -4.06 -9.55 9.52
C LEU A 202 -3.22 -9.04 8.33
N ARG A 203 -3.17 -9.81 7.24
CA ARG A 203 -2.42 -9.41 6.05
C ARG A 203 -3.05 -8.18 5.40
N GLU A 204 -4.37 -8.10 5.33
CA GLU A 204 -5.10 -6.91 4.84
C GLU A 204 -4.81 -5.68 5.71
N MET A 205 -4.86 -5.84 7.04
CA MET A 205 -4.45 -4.79 7.98
C MET A 205 -2.99 -4.36 7.77
N PHE A 206 -2.06 -5.29 7.52
CA PHE A 206 -0.66 -4.94 7.25
C PHE A 206 -0.50 -4.16 5.95
N PHE A 207 -1.28 -4.47 4.90
CA PHE A 207 -1.31 -3.66 3.69
C PHE A 207 -1.83 -2.24 3.95
N ALA A 208 -2.90 -2.10 4.74
CA ALA A 208 -3.44 -0.79 5.10
C ALA A 208 -2.43 0.05 5.92
N ILE A 209 -1.76 -0.56 6.90
CA ILE A 209 -0.68 0.08 7.66
C ILE A 209 0.46 0.49 6.72
N ALA A 210 0.89 -0.37 5.79
CA ALA A 210 1.95 -0.04 4.83
C ALA A 210 1.57 1.16 3.95
N ILE A 211 0.33 1.22 3.48
CA ILE A 211 -0.19 2.35 2.69
C ILE A 211 -0.24 3.63 3.53
N TYR A 212 -0.71 3.56 4.77
CA TYR A 212 -0.72 4.68 5.69
C TYR A 212 0.69 5.22 5.94
N LEU A 213 1.66 4.35 6.23
CA LEU A 213 3.05 4.72 6.42
C LEU A 213 3.64 5.34 5.16
N TYR A 214 3.34 4.76 4.00
CA TYR A 214 3.75 5.32 2.73
C TYR A 214 3.22 6.75 2.55
N CYS A 215 1.92 6.96 2.78
CA CYS A 215 1.24 8.26 2.66
C CYS A 215 1.82 9.32 3.60
N THR A 216 2.12 8.95 4.85
CA THR A 216 2.74 9.87 5.85
C THR A 216 4.18 10.22 5.51
N LEU A 217 4.91 9.32 4.86
CA LEU A 217 6.30 9.55 4.48
C LEU A 217 6.44 10.30 3.15
N LEU A 218 5.39 10.45 2.34
CA LEU A 218 5.40 11.15 1.05
C LEU A 218 6.13 12.52 1.03
N PRO A 219 6.03 13.38 2.05
CA PRO A 219 6.74 14.66 2.06
C PRO A 219 8.23 14.53 2.38
N LEU A 220 8.63 13.46 3.07
CA LEU A 220 9.98 13.24 3.59
C LEU A 220 10.84 12.40 2.64
N LEU A 221 10.20 11.62 1.76
CA LEU A 221 10.90 10.74 0.84
C LEU A 221 11.60 11.56 -0.27
N PRO A 222 12.85 11.19 -0.62
CA PRO A 222 13.53 11.81 -1.75
C PRO A 222 12.74 11.51 -3.02
N SER A 223 12.51 12.54 -3.84
CA SER A 223 11.85 12.36 -5.14
C SER A 223 12.85 11.93 -6.21
N VAL A 224 12.35 11.41 -7.32
CA VAL A 224 13.16 11.19 -8.52
C VAL A 224 13.81 12.51 -8.93
N SER A 225 15.13 12.64 -8.74
CA SER A 225 15.86 13.85 -9.12
C SER A 225 15.86 14.02 -10.64
N ALA A 226 15.68 15.27 -11.07
CA ALA A 226 16.19 15.71 -12.37
C ALA A 226 17.69 15.40 -12.36
N GLY A 227 18.10 14.43 -13.17
CA GLY A 227 19.52 14.25 -13.41
C GLY A 227 20.00 15.57 -14.01
N VAL A 228 20.88 16.27 -13.29
CA VAL A 228 21.74 17.25 -13.93
C VAL A 228 22.59 16.44 -14.90
N THR A 229 22.14 16.33 -16.15
CA THR A 229 23.07 16.16 -17.25
C THR A 229 23.84 17.47 -17.29
N SER A 230 24.89 17.59 -16.47
CA SER A 230 25.95 18.54 -16.78
C SER A 230 26.54 18.02 -18.08
N VAL A 231 26.06 18.56 -19.19
CA VAL A 231 26.82 18.55 -20.42
C VAL A 231 28.12 19.24 -20.02
N ALA A 232 29.19 18.46 -19.89
CA ALA A 232 30.52 19.02 -19.80
C ALA A 232 30.65 19.96 -21.00
N GLY A 233 30.74 21.26 -20.74
CA GLY A 233 31.04 22.24 -21.76
C GLY A 233 32.33 21.82 -22.49
N PRO A 234 32.49 22.18 -23.76
CA PRO A 234 33.66 21.79 -24.53
C PRO A 234 34.90 22.19 -23.74
N THR A 235 35.76 21.20 -23.46
CA THR A 235 37.10 21.41 -22.92
C THR A 235 37.81 22.46 -23.75
N GLU A 236 37.97 23.66 -23.20
CA GLU A 236 38.90 24.65 -23.73
C GLU A 236 40.29 24.00 -23.76
N LEU A 237 40.83 23.85 -24.96
CA LEU A 237 42.21 23.43 -25.18
C LEU A 237 43.14 24.46 -24.52
N PRO A 238 44.16 24.04 -23.75
CA PRO A 238 45.09 24.97 -23.15
C PRO A 238 45.86 25.71 -24.25
N SER A 239 45.72 27.04 -24.25
CA SER A 239 46.49 27.97 -25.05
C SER A 239 47.94 28.02 -24.55
N ASN A 240 48.75 27.05 -24.94
CA ASN A 240 50.21 27.07 -24.78
C ASN A 240 50.87 26.46 -26.01
N VAL A 241 50.93 27.26 -27.08
CA VAL A 241 51.99 27.16 -28.08
C VAL A 241 52.65 28.53 -28.12
N GLN A 242 53.60 28.73 -27.21
CA GLN A 242 54.58 29.79 -27.33
C GLN A 242 55.54 29.45 -28.47
N ALA A 243 55.83 30.46 -29.26
CA ALA A 243 56.73 30.45 -30.39
C ALA A 243 58.12 29.91 -30.03
N ILE A 244 58.61 28.97 -30.84
CA ILE A 244 60.04 28.74 -31.06
C ILE A 244 60.24 28.71 -32.57
N SER A 245 60.60 29.86 -33.13
CA SER A 245 61.64 30.11 -34.16
C SER A 245 61.50 31.53 -34.69
#